data_AF-A0A6I6E3N7-F1
#
_entry.id   AF-A0A6I6E3N7-F1
#
_cell.length_a   1.000
_cell.length_b   1.000
_cell.length_c   1.000
_cell.angle_alpha   90.00
_cell.angle_beta   90.00
_cell.angle_gamma   90.00
#
_symmetry.space_group_name_H-M   'P 1'
#
loop_
_entity.id
_entity.type
_entity.pdbx_description
1 polymer ?
#
loop_
_entity_poly.entity_id
_entity_poly.type
_entity_poly.pdbx_seq_one_letter_code
_entity_poly.pdbx_strand_id
1 'polypeptide(L)'
;MLFVWILSVYWLGLSLESQAADWSARLSDGSRVEVDAATRRAWRLDGAQRTPLWDGVHRLDDGSVVIVRDGVAVPNPEMLETWNEAPPHRAREPKQDTAPCLELVSRVCGEGGRSDCAGSEPCRLARELLEMSKEPLPLEDEIQAESSIGAQCREAMANPFFTPCR
;
A
#
# COMPACT_ATOMS: atom_id res chain seq x y z
N MET A 1 -45.71 -37.94 19.06
CA MET A 1 -44.58 -37.46 18.24
C MET A 1 -44.87 -36.01 17.85
N LEU A 2 -44.20 -35.05 18.51
CA LEU A 2 -44.25 -33.64 18.15
C LEU A 2 -42.87 -33.04 18.50
N PHE A 3 -42.03 -32.90 17.48
CA PHE A 3 -40.70 -32.30 17.57
C PHE A 3 -40.85 -30.78 17.47
N VAL A 4 -40.69 -30.07 18.59
CA VAL A 4 -40.52 -28.61 18.60
C VAL A 4 -39.02 -28.35 18.59
N TRP A 5 -38.49 -28.02 17.42
CA TRP A 5 -37.12 -27.55 17.26
C TRP A 5 -37.02 -26.12 17.80
N ILE A 6 -36.36 -25.97 18.94
CA ILE A 6 -35.96 -24.66 19.48
C ILE A 6 -34.87 -24.13 18.54
N LEU A 7 -35.22 -23.10 17.77
CA LEU A 7 -34.29 -22.31 16.96
C LEU A 7 -33.24 -21.68 17.86
N SER A 8 -32.02 -22.22 17.82
CA SER A 8 -30.82 -21.53 18.28
C SER A 8 -30.63 -20.28 17.42
N VAL A 9 -31.09 -19.14 17.92
CA VAL A 9 -30.70 -17.83 17.40
C VAL A 9 -29.26 -17.59 17.86
N TYR A 10 -28.32 -18.09 17.07
CA TYR A 10 -26.93 -17.67 17.16
C TYR A 10 -26.87 -16.20 16.73
N TRP A 11 -26.88 -15.31 17.72
CA TRP A 11 -26.36 -13.95 17.59
C TRP A 11 -24.85 -14.07 17.33
N LEU A 12 -24.48 -14.33 16.08
CA LEU A 12 -23.19 -13.93 15.55
C LEU A 12 -23.25 -12.41 15.45
N GLY A 13 -22.84 -11.75 16.54
CA GLY A 13 -22.40 -10.36 16.46
C GLY A 13 -21.20 -10.33 15.52
N LEU A 14 -21.46 -10.13 14.22
CA LEU A 14 -20.46 -9.60 13.33
C LEU A 14 -20.16 -8.20 13.86
N SER A 15 -19.13 -8.09 14.69
CA SER A 15 -18.36 -6.85 14.76
C SER A 15 -17.90 -6.60 13.33
N LEU A 16 -18.60 -5.71 12.62
CA LEU A 16 -17.97 -5.07 11.48
C LEU A 16 -16.81 -4.31 12.08
N GLU A 17 -15.59 -4.82 11.92
CA GLU A 17 -14.39 -4.00 11.95
C GLU A 17 -14.63 -2.88 10.93
N SER A 18 -15.16 -1.75 11.41
CA SER A 18 -15.03 -0.49 10.72
C SER A 18 -13.54 -0.37 10.45
N GLN A 19 -13.13 -0.40 9.19
CA GLN A 19 -11.78 0.02 8.83
C GLN A 19 -11.66 1.43 9.36
N ALA A 20 -11.06 1.56 10.54
CA ALA A 20 -10.94 2.82 11.22
C ALA A 20 -10.12 3.70 10.28
N ALA A 21 -10.73 4.77 9.79
CA ALA A 21 -9.96 5.79 9.13
C ALA A 21 -8.88 6.25 10.12
N ASP A 22 -7.63 6.26 9.69
CA ASP A 22 -6.54 6.68 10.57
C ASP A 22 -6.61 8.18 10.87
N TRP A 23 -7.35 8.94 10.05
CA TRP A 23 -7.86 10.26 10.38
C TRP A 23 -9.22 10.50 9.71
N SER A 24 -10.14 11.21 10.37
CA SER A 24 -11.43 11.58 9.77
C SER A 24 -11.93 12.93 10.28
N ALA A 25 -12.66 13.65 9.43
CA ALA A 25 -13.33 14.90 9.80
C ALA A 25 -14.66 15.05 9.04
N ARG A 26 -15.41 16.10 9.36
CA ARG A 26 -16.66 16.42 8.66
C ARG A 26 -16.45 17.63 7.75
N LEU A 27 -16.93 17.50 6.51
CA LEU A 27 -16.95 18.56 5.52
C LEU A 27 -18.06 19.57 5.82
N SER A 28 -17.95 20.80 5.32
CA SER A 28 -18.98 21.83 5.51
C SER A 28 -20.36 21.47 4.95
N ASP A 29 -20.45 20.49 4.04
CA ASP A 29 -21.70 19.96 3.52
C ASP A 29 -22.29 18.81 4.36
N GLY A 30 -21.67 18.50 5.50
CA GLY A 30 -22.11 17.48 6.44
C GLY A 30 -21.60 16.07 6.15
N SER A 31 -21.04 15.83 4.96
CA SER A 31 -20.42 14.54 4.62
C SER A 31 -19.11 14.33 5.39
N ARG A 32 -18.70 13.07 5.56
CA ARG A 32 -17.45 12.74 6.27
C ARG A 32 -16.31 12.60 5.27
N VAL A 33 -15.14 13.10 5.61
CA VAL A 33 -13.88 12.77 4.95
C VAL A 33 -13.11 11.77 5.80
N GLU A 34 -12.53 10.77 5.15
CA GLU A 34 -11.65 9.78 5.76
C GLU A 34 -10.32 9.75 5.00
N VAL A 35 -9.21 9.73 5.73
CA VAL A 35 -7.86 9.66 5.16
C VAL A 35 -7.13 8.47 5.77
N ASP A 36 -6.60 7.63 4.89
CA ASP A 36 -5.78 6.47 5.25
C ASP A 36 -4.35 6.92 5.59
N ALA A 37 -3.75 6.44 6.69
CA ALA A 37 -2.42 6.88 7.11
C ALA A 37 -1.31 6.31 6.22
N ALA A 38 -1.48 5.11 5.68
CA ALA A 38 -0.43 4.48 4.89
C ALA A 38 -0.37 5.08 3.48
N THR A 39 -1.51 5.20 2.83
CA THR A 39 -1.63 5.60 1.42
C THR A 39 -2.00 7.06 1.24
N ARG A 40 -2.37 7.75 2.32
CA ARG A 40 -2.83 9.15 2.32
C ARG A 40 -4.07 9.38 1.45
N ARG A 41 -4.73 8.32 0.95
CA ARG A 41 -5.89 8.42 0.07
C ARG A 41 -7.07 9.01 0.81
N ALA A 42 -7.66 10.04 0.20
CA ALA A 42 -8.81 10.74 0.75
C ALA A 42 -10.12 10.20 0.17
N TRP A 43 -11.07 9.92 1.05
CA TRP A 43 -12.38 9.36 0.71
C TRP A 43 -13.48 10.24 1.28
N ARG A 44 -14.54 10.44 0.50
CA ARG A 44 -15.78 11.05 0.95
C ARG A 44 -16.81 9.98 1.26
N LEU A 45 -17.42 10.10 2.44
CA LEU A 45 -18.51 9.26 2.91
C LEU A 45 -19.78 10.10 3.03
N ASP A 46 -20.80 9.70 2.26
CA ASP A 46 -22.15 10.22 2.34
C ASP A 46 -23.09 9.07 2.68
N GLY A 47 -23.51 9.00 3.95
CA GLY A 47 -24.20 7.85 4.51
C GLY A 47 -23.34 6.57 4.40
N ALA A 48 -23.81 5.60 3.62
CA ALA A 48 -23.11 4.33 3.38
C ALA A 48 -22.23 4.34 2.11
N GLN A 49 -22.26 5.41 1.31
CA GLN A 49 -21.54 5.48 0.05
C GLN A 49 -20.15 6.08 0.27
N ARG A 50 -19.11 5.32 -0.10
CA ARG A 50 -17.71 5.77 -0.07
C ARG A 50 -17.22 6.02 -1.49
N THR A 51 -16.74 7.23 -1.75
CA THR A 51 -16.23 7.66 -3.06
C THR A 51 -14.88 8.35 -2.91
N PRO A 52 -14.00 8.32 -3.92
CA PRO A 52 -12.79 9.13 -3.90
C PRO A 52 -13.11 10.60 -3.67
N LEU A 53 -12.35 11.27 -2.81
CA LEU A 53 -12.44 12.72 -2.68
C LEU A 53 -11.63 13.35 -3.82
N TRP A 54 -12.29 14.17 -4.63
CA TRP A 54 -11.66 14.85 -5.76
C TRP A 54 -10.66 15.91 -5.30
N ASP A 55 -9.70 16.22 -6.16
CA ASP A 55 -8.68 17.22 -5.90
C ASP A 55 -9.27 18.61 -5.65
N GLY A 56 -8.60 19.36 -4.77
CA GLY A 56 -8.99 20.71 -4.42
C GLY A 56 -8.89 21.01 -2.94
N VAL A 57 -9.44 22.18 -2.57
CA VAL A 57 -9.51 22.64 -1.20
C VAL A 57 -10.91 22.37 -0.67
N HIS A 58 -10.99 21.56 0.37
CA HIS A 58 -12.23 21.14 1.01
C HIS A 58 -12.31 21.77 2.38
N ARG A 59 -13.38 22.53 2.64
CA ARG A 59 -13.60 23.16 3.93
C ARG A 59 -14.25 22.17 4.90
N LEU A 60 -13.72 22.12 6.12
CA LEU A 60 -14.27 21.33 7.21
C LEU A 60 -15.37 22.11 7.95
N ASP A 61 -16.15 21.45 8.80
CA ASP A 61 -17.22 22.08 9.58
C ASP A 61 -16.71 23.06 10.65
N ASP A 62 -15.50 22.84 11.17
CA ASP A 62 -14.78 23.74 12.07
C ASP A 62 -14.18 24.98 11.35
N GLY A 63 -14.33 25.07 10.03
CA GLY A 63 -13.84 26.15 9.19
C GLY A 63 -12.40 25.98 8.69
N SER A 64 -11.68 24.94 9.15
CA SER A 64 -10.36 24.57 8.63
C SER A 64 -10.46 23.95 7.22
N VAL A 65 -9.33 23.53 6.64
CA VAL A 65 -9.27 23.00 5.28
C VAL A 65 -8.46 21.72 5.19
N VAL A 66 -8.92 20.82 4.33
CA VAL A 66 -8.18 19.69 3.79
C VAL A 66 -7.86 19.97 2.33
N ILE A 67 -6.62 19.78 1.94
CA ILE A 67 -6.19 19.91 0.55
C ILE A 67 -5.97 18.51 0.00
N VAL A 68 -6.58 18.21 -1.15
CA VAL A 68 -6.40 16.94 -1.86
C VAL A 68 -5.68 17.21 -3.19
N ARG A 69 -4.66 16.39 -3.47
CA ARG A 69 -3.88 16.39 -4.72
C ARG A 69 -3.73 14.96 -5.20
N ASP A 70 -4.09 14.67 -6.43
CA ASP A 70 -4.04 13.33 -7.02
C ASP A 70 -4.79 12.26 -6.18
N GLY A 71 -5.90 12.65 -5.56
CA GLY A 71 -6.69 11.80 -4.65
C GLY A 71 -6.05 11.57 -3.27
N VAL A 72 -4.98 12.29 -2.95
CA VAL A 72 -4.19 12.17 -1.73
C VAL A 72 -4.32 13.42 -0.86
N ALA A 73 -4.57 13.27 0.44
CA ALA A 73 -4.61 14.39 1.37
C ALA A 73 -3.20 14.93 1.65
N VAL A 74 -3.02 16.24 1.48
CA VAL A 74 -1.84 16.96 1.96
C VAL A 74 -1.91 17.04 3.49
N PRO A 75 -0.93 16.49 4.22
CA PRO A 75 -0.96 16.44 5.69
C PRO A 75 -1.08 17.83 6.33
N ASN A 76 -1.94 17.93 7.35
CA ASN A 76 -1.99 19.05 8.27
C ASN A 76 -1.50 18.61 9.68
N PRO A 77 -1.31 19.52 10.65
CA PRO A 77 -0.80 19.17 11.97
C PRO A 77 -1.64 18.11 12.71
N GLU A 78 -2.96 18.18 12.63
CA GLU A 78 -3.88 17.23 13.29
C GLU A 78 -3.76 15.82 12.70
N MET A 79 -3.67 15.71 11.36
CA MET A 79 -3.39 14.45 10.70
C MET A 79 -2.06 13.87 11.18
N LEU A 80 -1.00 14.67 11.19
CA LEU A 80 0.33 14.23 11.63
C LEU A 80 0.32 13.78 13.09
N GLU A 81 -0.33 14.51 13.99
CA GLU A 81 -0.48 14.15 15.40
C GLU A 81 -1.23 12.82 15.55
N THR A 82 -2.38 12.67 14.88
CA THR A 82 -3.19 11.44 14.92
C THR A 82 -2.38 10.22 14.46
N TRP A 83 -1.62 10.36 13.37
CA TRP A 83 -0.80 9.27 12.83
C TRP A 83 0.44 8.96 13.66
N ASN A 84 0.93 9.93 14.44
CA ASN A 84 2.06 9.74 15.36
C ASN A 84 1.61 9.13 16.70
N GLU A 85 0.38 9.40 17.14
CA GLU A 85 -0.20 8.88 18.40
C GLU A 85 -0.82 7.49 18.27
N ALA A 86 -1.31 7.11 17.09
CA ALA A 86 -1.77 5.75 16.84
C ALA A 86 -0.64 4.76 17.17
N PRO A 87 -0.91 3.65 17.92
CA PRO A 87 0.07 2.58 18.09
C PRO A 87 0.58 2.23 16.70
N PRO A 88 1.91 2.17 16.46
CA PRO A 88 2.43 2.07 15.11
C PRO A 88 1.68 0.95 14.41
N HIS A 89 0.84 1.30 13.43
CA HIS A 89 -0.01 0.39 12.66
C HIS A 89 0.91 -0.45 11.81
N ARG A 90 1.70 -1.34 12.45
CA ARG A 90 3.00 -1.87 11.99
C ARG A 90 3.38 -1.17 10.71
N ALA A 91 3.77 0.11 10.79
CA ALA A 91 4.01 0.97 9.63
C ALA A 91 4.67 0.06 8.63
N ARG A 92 3.94 -0.35 7.59
CA ARG A 92 4.24 -1.58 6.85
C ARG A 92 5.68 -1.40 6.48
N GLU A 93 6.60 -2.05 7.22
CA GLU A 93 8.02 -1.67 7.18
C GLU A 93 8.27 -1.65 5.70
N PRO A 94 8.70 -0.50 5.10
CA PRO A 94 8.76 -0.37 3.66
C PRO A 94 9.49 -1.62 3.25
N LYS A 95 8.71 -2.59 2.75
CA LYS A 95 9.24 -3.92 2.49
C LYS A 95 9.86 -3.54 1.20
N GLN A 96 11.11 -3.09 1.28
CA GLN A 96 11.97 -2.97 0.14
C GLN A 96 11.76 -4.32 -0.52
N ASP A 97 11.01 -4.31 -1.62
CA ASP A 97 10.48 -5.53 -2.25
C ASP A 97 11.63 -6.11 -3.08
N THR A 98 12.76 -6.22 -2.38
CA THR A 98 14.11 -6.58 -2.77
C THR A 98 14.23 -8.09 -2.77
N ALA A 99 13.37 -8.81 -2.04
CA ALA A 99 13.37 -10.27 -2.01
C ALA A 99 13.22 -10.91 -3.40
N PRO A 100 12.25 -10.51 -4.26
CA PRO A 100 12.20 -10.94 -5.65
C PRO A 100 13.47 -10.61 -6.45
N CYS A 101 14.08 -9.45 -6.21
CA CYS A 101 15.30 -9.02 -6.91
C CYS A 101 16.53 -9.81 -6.46
N LEU A 102 16.65 -10.15 -5.16
CA LEU A 102 17.69 -11.02 -4.62
C LEU A 102 17.58 -12.44 -5.19
N GLU A 103 16.35 -12.95 -5.29
CA GLU A 103 16.08 -14.25 -5.90
C GLU A 103 16.47 -14.26 -7.38
N LEU A 104 16.09 -13.22 -8.14
CA LEU A 104 16.48 -13.05 -9.54
C LEU A 104 18.00 -13.04 -9.71
N VAL A 105 18.73 -12.26 -8.89
CA VAL A 105 20.20 -12.21 -8.94
C VAL A 105 20.81 -13.57 -8.61
N SER A 106 20.34 -14.24 -7.55
CA SER A 106 20.85 -15.58 -7.19
C SER A 106 20.68 -16.58 -8.32
N ARG A 107 19.51 -16.57 -8.96
CA ARG A 107 19.17 -17.46 -10.08
C ARG A 107 20.02 -17.18 -11.33
N VAL A 108 20.16 -15.91 -11.72
CA VAL A 108 20.77 -15.51 -13.00
C VAL A 108 22.29 -15.35 -12.91
N CYS A 109 22.79 -14.94 -11.75
CA CYS A 109 24.23 -14.74 -11.50
C CYS A 109 24.90 -15.92 -10.77
N GLY A 110 24.13 -16.95 -10.39
CA GLY A 110 24.60 -18.05 -9.55
C GLY A 110 24.79 -17.65 -8.08
N GLU A 111 24.90 -18.65 -7.20
CA GLU A 111 25.06 -18.43 -5.76
C GLU A 111 26.29 -17.55 -5.46
N GLY A 112 26.09 -16.49 -4.67
CA GLY A 112 27.16 -15.57 -4.28
C GLY A 112 27.71 -14.68 -5.41
N GLY A 113 27.13 -14.70 -6.62
CA GLY A 113 27.50 -13.82 -7.74
C GLY A 113 28.89 -14.09 -8.33
N ARG A 114 29.46 -15.26 -8.05
CA ARG A 114 30.80 -15.71 -8.48
C ARG A 114 30.71 -16.93 -9.39
N SER A 115 29.95 -16.81 -10.46
CA SER A 115 29.81 -17.83 -11.50
C SER A 115 30.34 -17.31 -12.84
N ASP A 116 30.48 -18.21 -13.82
CA ASP A 116 30.81 -17.85 -15.20
C ASP A 116 29.74 -16.93 -15.83
N CYS A 117 28.53 -16.88 -15.26
CA CYS A 117 27.45 -15.99 -15.68
C CYS A 117 27.60 -14.55 -15.17
N ALA A 118 28.56 -14.25 -14.29
CA ALA A 118 28.72 -12.93 -13.67
C ALA A 118 28.95 -11.80 -14.67
N GLY A 119 29.56 -12.09 -15.83
CA GLY A 119 29.78 -11.14 -16.92
C GLY A 119 28.65 -11.13 -17.97
N SER A 120 27.64 -11.99 -17.82
CA SER A 120 26.53 -12.06 -18.77
C SER A 120 25.61 -10.85 -18.65
N GLU A 121 25.01 -10.45 -19.77
CA GLU A 121 24.06 -9.33 -19.78
C GLU A 121 22.81 -9.56 -18.91
N PRO A 122 22.21 -10.77 -18.86
CA PRO A 122 21.13 -11.05 -17.93
C PRO A 122 21.52 -10.85 -16.46
N CYS A 123 22.73 -11.27 -16.06
CA CYS A 123 23.21 -11.07 -14.70
C CYS A 123 23.47 -9.58 -14.39
N ARG A 124 24.03 -8.83 -15.34
CA ARG A 124 24.26 -7.38 -15.21
C ARG A 124 22.93 -6.64 -14.96
N LEU A 125 21.91 -6.91 -15.78
CA LEU A 125 20.60 -6.28 -15.66
C LEU A 125 19.84 -6.72 -14.39
N ALA A 126 19.98 -7.98 -13.96
CA ALA A 126 19.41 -8.43 -12.70
C ALA A 126 20.00 -7.68 -11.49
N ARG A 127 21.31 -7.40 -11.51
CA ARG A 127 21.98 -6.59 -10.47
C ARG A 127 21.53 -5.14 -10.52
N GLU A 128 21.32 -4.58 -11.71
CA GLU A 128 20.82 -3.22 -11.90
C GLU A 128 19.41 -3.05 -11.30
N LEU A 129 18.49 -4.00 -11.56
CA LEU A 129 17.17 -4.04 -10.92
C LEU A 129 17.26 -4.11 -9.38
N LEU A 130 18.20 -4.91 -8.86
CA LEU A 130 18.43 -5.01 -7.42
C LEU A 130 18.97 -3.71 -6.81
N GLU A 131 19.83 -2.97 -7.51
CA GLU A 131 20.29 -1.67 -7.02
C GLU A 131 19.15 -0.64 -7.01
N MET A 132 18.36 -0.58 -8.08
CA MET A 132 17.18 0.30 -8.14
C MET A 132 16.15 -0.05 -7.05
N SER A 133 16.02 -1.32 -6.65
CA SER A 133 15.08 -1.72 -5.59
C SER A 133 15.53 -1.31 -4.18
N LYS A 134 16.82 -1.00 -4.00
CA LYS A 134 17.36 -0.52 -2.72
C LYS A 134 17.18 0.99 -2.55
N GLU A 135 17.02 1.71 -3.66
CA GLU A 135 16.82 3.15 -3.64
C GLU A 135 15.42 3.46 -3.08
N PRO A 136 15.32 4.28 -2.02
CA PRO A 136 14.02 4.64 -1.46
C PRO A 136 13.24 5.47 -2.48
N LEU A 137 12.09 4.97 -2.92
CA LEU A 137 11.20 5.71 -3.80
C LEU A 137 10.64 6.94 -3.07
N PRO A 138 10.43 8.07 -3.77
CA PRO A 138 9.66 9.18 -3.25
C PRO A 138 8.25 8.70 -2.87
N LEU A 139 7.67 9.31 -1.82
CA LEU A 139 6.34 8.99 -1.29
C LEU A 139 5.20 9.06 -2.34
N GLU A 140 5.47 9.65 -3.51
CA GLU A 140 4.52 9.83 -4.62
C GLU A 140 4.35 8.55 -5.48
N ASP A 141 5.32 7.62 -5.49
CA ASP A 141 5.30 6.42 -6.35
C ASP A 141 4.80 5.12 -5.66
N GLU A 142 4.52 5.16 -4.35
CA GLU A 142 4.00 3.99 -3.60
C GLU A 142 2.57 3.58 -3.99
N ILE A 143 1.87 4.43 -4.77
CA ILE A 143 0.47 4.25 -5.13
C ILE A 143 0.28 3.24 -6.29
N GLN A 144 1.36 2.92 -7.02
CA GLN A 144 1.33 1.99 -8.15
C GLN A 144 2.05 0.67 -7.82
N ALA A 145 1.33 -0.27 -7.20
CA ALA A 145 1.86 -1.61 -6.90
C ALA A 145 2.39 -2.35 -8.14
N GLU A 146 1.84 -2.05 -9.33
CA GLU A 146 2.23 -2.66 -10.61
C GLU A 146 3.52 -2.08 -11.21
N SER A 147 3.93 -0.84 -10.89
CA SER A 147 5.14 -0.22 -11.43
C SER A 147 6.36 -0.29 -10.50
N SER A 148 6.17 -0.84 -9.28
CA SER A 148 7.28 -1.07 -8.33
C SER A 148 8.40 -1.94 -8.93
N ILE A 149 9.65 -1.63 -8.60
CA ILE A 149 10.83 -2.41 -9.04
C ILE A 149 10.71 -3.90 -8.63
N GLY A 150 10.10 -4.19 -7.47
CA GLY A 150 9.83 -5.57 -7.04
C GLY A 150 8.91 -6.34 -8.00
N ALA A 151 7.93 -5.69 -8.62
CA ALA A 151 7.08 -6.30 -9.65
C ALA A 151 7.88 -6.61 -10.92
N GLN A 152 8.76 -5.70 -11.35
CA GLN A 152 9.64 -5.90 -12.49
C GLN A 152 10.61 -7.08 -12.26
N CYS A 153 11.14 -7.24 -11.04
CA CYS A 153 11.94 -8.40 -10.68
C CYS A 153 11.14 -9.72 -10.75
N ARG A 154 9.87 -9.71 -10.35
CA ARG A 154 8.98 -10.89 -10.50
C ARG A 154 8.70 -11.23 -11.96
N GLU A 155 8.44 -10.23 -12.78
CA GLU A 155 8.23 -10.42 -14.22
C GLU A 155 9.49 -10.97 -14.90
N ALA A 156 10.66 -10.42 -14.54
CA ALA A 156 11.95 -10.89 -15.03
C ALA A 156 12.19 -12.38 -14.73
N MET A 157 11.71 -12.91 -13.59
CA MET A 157 11.83 -14.35 -13.29
C MET A 157 11.07 -15.26 -14.27
N ALA A 158 10.01 -14.76 -14.90
CA ALA A 158 9.24 -15.47 -15.91
C ALA A 158 9.77 -15.24 -17.33
N ASN A 159 10.67 -14.27 -17.53
CA ASN A 159 11.20 -13.91 -18.82
C ASN A 159 12.38 -14.81 -19.23
N PRO A 160 12.35 -15.46 -20.41
CA PRO A 160 13.38 -16.39 -20.86
C PRO A 160 14.75 -15.72 -21.06
N PHE A 161 14.82 -14.39 -21.15
CA PHE A 161 16.08 -13.66 -21.17
C PHE A 161 16.89 -13.86 -19.88
N PHE A 162 16.22 -13.95 -18.73
CA PHE A 162 16.85 -14.18 -17.42
C PHE A 162 17.00 -15.68 -17.15
N THR A 163 17.78 -16.35 -18.02
CA THR A 163 18.06 -17.77 -17.86
C THR A 163 18.82 -18.04 -16.55
N PRO A 164 18.48 -19.12 -15.83
CA PRO A 164 19.28 -19.54 -14.67
C PRO A 164 20.73 -19.81 -15.06
N CYS A 165 21.66 -19.37 -14.22
CA CYS A 165 23.05 -19.77 -14.33
C CYS A 165 23.17 -21.28 -14.04
N ARG A 166 23.97 -21.98 -14.85
CA ARG A 166 24.24 -23.41 -14.73
C ARG A 166 25.73 -23.67 -14.73
#